data_AF-A0A1F5TQ16-F1
#
_entry.id   AF-A0A1F5TQ16-F1
#
_cell.length_a   1.000
_cell.length_b   1.000
_cell.length_c   1.000
_cell.angle_alpha   90.00
_cell.angle_beta   90.00
_cell.angle_gamma   90.00
#
_symmetry.space_group_name_H-M   'P 1'
#
loop_
_entity.id
_entity.type
_entity.pdbx_description
1 polymer ?
#
loop_
_entity_poly.entity_id
_entity_poly.type
_entity_poly.pdbx_seq_one_letter_code
_entity_poly.pdbx_strand_id
1 'polypeptide(L)'
;MLRRPRKKDLQDMRTDPFWEFGSFGLTGCHSKNLLHPKNKEALENTLLVFMQGGQEAIKLMFITWPIRIVKHKNVCEATWSTTRFPFCFDEAPIIINNAGYTDFPEIKKFVSLVDRSTWMGKVSSAFRTRVKPLPLKIVEELSEVYYYRSSGRRTTINYLETLPYLPNKININRKEIYEILRRRANQ
;
A
#
# COMPACT_ATOMS: atom_id res chain seq x y z
N MET A 1 -2.01 -0.60 -4.37
CA MET A 1 -2.13 -2.00 -3.89
C MET A 1 -0.76 -2.65 -3.87
N LEU A 2 -0.39 -3.21 -2.72
CA LEU A 2 0.89 -3.87 -2.52
C LEU A 2 0.91 -5.23 -3.19
N ARG A 3 2.07 -5.59 -3.75
CA ARG A 3 2.26 -6.90 -4.38
C ARG A 3 2.38 -7.96 -3.27
N ARG A 4 1.87 -9.17 -3.53
CA ARG A 4 2.04 -10.36 -2.67
C ARG A 4 3.35 -11.12 -2.88
N PRO A 5 4.16 -11.46 -1.85
CA PRO A 5 5.45 -12.14 -2.01
C PRO A 5 5.43 -13.26 -3.06
N ARG A 6 6.38 -13.28 -4.01
CA ARG A 6 6.42 -14.30 -5.08
C ARG A 6 6.94 -15.59 -4.45
N LYS A 7 6.05 -16.55 -4.21
CA LYS A 7 6.43 -17.87 -3.67
C LYS A 7 7.53 -18.58 -4.47
N LYS A 8 7.60 -18.34 -5.80
CA LYS A 8 8.59 -18.96 -6.71
C LYS A 8 9.93 -18.22 -6.81
N ASP A 9 10.02 -16.99 -6.31
CA ASP A 9 11.27 -16.23 -6.35
C ASP A 9 11.89 -16.19 -4.95
N LEU A 10 12.90 -17.03 -4.76
CA LEU A 10 13.61 -17.19 -3.48
C LEU A 10 14.42 -15.94 -3.08
N GLN A 11 14.63 -14.99 -3.99
CA GLN A 11 15.35 -13.74 -3.73
C GLN A 11 14.41 -12.53 -3.61
N ASP A 12 13.09 -12.72 -3.66
CA ASP A 12 12.10 -11.66 -3.56
C ASP A 12 11.99 -11.12 -2.12
N MET A 13 12.90 -10.24 -1.75
CA MET A 13 13.01 -9.67 -0.39
C MET A 13 11.93 -8.66 -0.04
N ARG A 14 11.25 -8.09 -1.05
CA ARG A 14 10.14 -7.12 -0.92
C ARG A 14 10.28 -6.16 0.23
N THR A 15 11.21 -5.24 0.07
CA THR A 15 11.57 -4.32 1.15
C THR A 15 10.64 -3.11 1.22
N ASP A 16 9.95 -2.77 0.12
CA ASP A 16 8.93 -1.72 0.07
C ASP A 16 7.53 -2.23 0.49
N PRO A 17 6.76 -1.46 1.29
CA PRO A 17 7.11 -0.14 1.81
C PRO A 17 8.04 -0.19 3.02
N PHE A 18 8.79 0.89 3.22
CA PHE A 18 9.59 1.14 4.41
C PHE A 18 8.76 1.92 5.43
N TRP A 19 7.82 1.24 6.09
CA TRP A 19 6.93 1.85 7.10
C TRP A 19 7.70 2.56 8.20
N GLU A 20 8.78 1.94 8.63
CA GLU A 20 9.67 2.40 9.70
C GLU A 20 10.29 3.77 9.41
N PHE A 21 10.43 4.09 8.12
CA PHE A 21 11.13 5.29 7.63
C PHE A 21 10.20 6.21 6.84
N GLY A 22 8.91 5.87 6.75
CA GLY A 22 7.93 6.63 6.01
C GLY A 22 8.26 6.75 4.52
N SER A 23 8.63 5.65 3.87
CA SER A 23 9.08 5.65 2.47
C SER A 23 8.44 4.55 1.63
N PHE A 24 8.15 4.85 0.36
CA PHE A 24 7.70 3.90 -0.64
C PHE A 24 8.23 4.23 -2.04
N GLY A 25 8.76 3.23 -2.74
CA GLY A 25 9.12 3.34 -4.16
C GLY A 25 10.61 3.20 -4.47
N LEU A 26 11.46 3.15 -3.45
CA LEU A 26 12.92 3.07 -3.61
C LEU A 26 13.40 1.79 -4.30
N THR A 27 12.64 0.70 -4.24
CA THR A 27 12.95 -0.52 -5.00
C THR A 27 12.67 -0.37 -6.50
N GLY A 28 12.18 0.80 -6.94
CA GLY A 28 11.65 0.99 -8.29
C GLY A 28 10.30 0.32 -8.50
N CYS A 29 9.69 -0.22 -7.44
CA CYS A 29 8.31 -0.66 -7.51
C CYS A 29 7.43 0.54 -7.90
N HIS A 30 6.49 0.31 -8.81
CA HIS A 30 5.56 1.34 -9.29
C HIS A 30 6.19 2.52 -10.07
N SER A 31 7.49 2.50 -10.39
CA SER A 31 8.16 3.52 -11.22
C SER A 31 7.56 3.66 -12.63
N LYS A 32 6.94 2.58 -13.13
CA LYS A 32 6.24 2.56 -14.43
C LYS A 32 4.75 2.90 -14.33
N ASN A 33 4.20 3.13 -13.14
CA ASN A 33 2.77 3.43 -12.95
C ASN A 33 2.52 4.55 -11.94
N LEU A 34 2.11 4.27 -10.69
CA LEU A 34 1.78 5.24 -9.66
C LEU A 34 2.91 6.23 -9.45
N LEU A 35 4.12 5.75 -9.14
CA LEU A 35 5.31 6.58 -8.87
C LEU A 35 6.11 6.90 -10.14
N HIS A 36 5.44 6.96 -11.31
CA HIS A 36 6.08 7.45 -12.51
C HIS A 36 6.39 8.95 -12.36
N PRO A 37 7.57 9.46 -12.79
CA PRO A 37 7.95 10.87 -12.62
C PRO A 37 6.91 11.88 -13.11
N LYS A 38 6.20 11.56 -14.21
CA LYS A 38 5.11 12.38 -14.76
C LYS A 38 3.93 12.61 -13.80
N ASN A 39 3.74 11.74 -12.80
CA ASN A 39 2.64 11.85 -11.84
C ASN A 39 3.05 12.66 -10.60
N LYS A 40 4.29 13.14 -10.51
CA LYS A 40 4.82 13.82 -9.32
C LYS A 40 3.87 14.92 -8.83
N GLU A 41 3.51 15.85 -9.70
CA GLU A 41 2.67 17.01 -9.34
C GLU A 41 1.28 16.58 -8.89
N ALA A 42 0.71 15.56 -9.52
CA ALA A 42 -0.60 15.03 -9.15
C ALA A 42 -0.58 14.25 -7.81
N LEU A 43 0.59 13.81 -7.35
CA LEU A 43 0.75 13.03 -6.13
C LEU A 43 1.24 13.86 -4.94
N GLU A 44 1.88 15.00 -5.18
CA GLU A 44 2.36 15.88 -4.13
C GLU A 44 1.22 16.28 -3.19
N ASN A 45 1.46 16.22 -1.88
CA ASN A 45 0.48 16.56 -0.84
C ASN A 45 -0.81 15.70 -0.85
N THR A 46 -0.79 14.54 -1.51
CA THR A 46 -1.90 13.58 -1.46
C THR A 46 -1.71 12.51 -0.38
N LEU A 47 -2.77 11.77 -0.06
CA LEU A 47 -2.70 10.61 0.83
C LEU A 47 -2.55 9.33 0.00
N LEU A 48 -1.62 8.45 0.38
CA LEU A 48 -1.56 7.10 -0.18
C LEU A 48 -2.37 6.14 0.68
N VAL A 49 -3.19 5.34 -0.01
CA VAL A 49 -3.94 4.25 0.59
C VAL A 49 -3.26 2.94 0.22
N PHE A 50 -2.75 2.25 1.24
CA PHE A 50 -2.10 0.95 1.09
C PHE A 50 -3.08 -0.17 1.39
N MET A 51 -3.21 -1.06 0.41
CA MET A 51 -4.02 -2.27 0.51
C MET A 51 -3.15 -3.49 0.26
N GLN A 52 -3.35 -4.54 1.03
CA GLN A 52 -2.62 -5.80 0.92
C GLN A 52 -3.60 -6.94 0.65
N GLY A 53 -3.34 -7.70 -0.41
CA GLY A 53 -4.12 -8.90 -0.71
C GLY A 53 -3.58 -10.12 0.05
N GLY A 54 -4.36 -10.74 0.91
CA GLY A 54 -4.11 -12.06 1.49
C GLY A 54 -4.78 -13.19 0.71
N GLN A 55 -4.78 -14.40 1.26
CA GLN A 55 -5.42 -15.57 0.63
C GLN A 55 -6.93 -15.38 0.49
N GLU A 56 -7.58 -14.86 1.52
CA GLU A 56 -9.05 -14.79 1.58
C GLU A 56 -9.62 -13.41 1.28
N ALA A 57 -8.87 -12.35 1.56
CA ALA A 57 -9.36 -10.97 1.48
C ALA A 57 -8.27 -9.98 1.06
N ILE A 58 -8.70 -8.83 0.54
CA ILE A 58 -7.88 -7.62 0.46
C ILE A 58 -8.18 -6.79 1.70
N LYS A 59 -7.15 -6.34 2.41
CA LYS A 59 -7.27 -5.55 3.63
C LYS A 59 -6.66 -4.15 3.47
N LEU A 60 -7.23 -3.18 4.19
CA LEU A 60 -6.71 -1.82 4.30
C LEU A 60 -5.58 -1.82 5.32
N MET A 61 -4.36 -1.54 4.88
CA MET A 61 -3.18 -1.59 5.76
C MET A 61 -2.86 -0.24 6.37
N PHE A 62 -2.91 0.81 5.57
CA PHE A 62 -2.41 2.12 5.98
C PHE A 62 -2.98 3.24 5.12
N ILE A 63 -3.24 4.38 5.76
CA ILE A 63 -3.43 5.67 5.09
C ILE A 63 -2.31 6.59 5.59
N THR A 64 -1.50 7.11 4.67
CA THR A 64 -0.37 7.97 5.02
C THR A 64 -0.83 9.33 5.55
N TRP A 65 0.09 10.07 6.16
CA TRP A 65 0.03 11.54 6.10
C TRP A 65 0.23 12.04 4.66
N PRO A 66 -0.07 13.32 4.36
CA PRO A 66 0.26 13.91 3.06
C PRO A 66 1.70 13.61 2.66
N ILE A 67 1.84 13.04 1.47
CA ILE A 67 3.14 12.60 0.98
C ILE A 67 3.90 13.76 0.32
N ARG A 68 5.23 13.64 0.32
CA ARG A 68 6.11 14.39 -0.57
C ARG A 68 6.77 13.45 -1.57
N ILE A 69 6.92 13.88 -2.81
CA ILE A 69 7.59 13.09 -3.84
C ILE A 69 9.04 13.56 -4.00
N VAL A 70 9.98 12.70 -3.60
CA VAL A 70 11.40 12.87 -3.84
C VAL A 70 11.74 12.24 -5.20
N LYS A 71 12.27 13.05 -6.10
CA LYS A 71 12.74 12.57 -7.41
C LYS A 71 14.20 12.17 -7.29
N HIS A 72 14.47 10.91 -7.59
CA HIS A 72 15.82 10.39 -7.76
C HIS A 72 16.14 10.25 -9.26
N LYS A 73 17.35 9.78 -9.61
CA LYS A 73 17.75 9.62 -11.02
C LYS A 73 16.87 8.60 -11.74
N ASN A 74 16.63 7.45 -11.11
CA ASN A 74 15.97 6.31 -11.75
C ASN A 74 14.56 5.98 -11.20
N VAL A 75 14.19 6.56 -10.04
CA VAL A 75 12.95 6.24 -9.33
C VAL A 75 12.36 7.47 -8.65
N CYS A 76 11.09 7.39 -8.23
CA CYS A 76 10.47 8.35 -7.33
C CYS A 76 10.19 7.68 -5.98
N GLU A 77 10.47 8.39 -4.90
CA GLU A 77 10.20 7.98 -3.52
C GLU A 77 9.04 8.85 -3.00
N ALA A 78 7.96 8.22 -2.55
CA ALA A 78 6.94 8.87 -1.75
C ALA A 78 7.35 8.81 -0.28
N THR A 79 7.38 9.97 0.38
CA THR A 79 7.79 10.10 1.79
C THR A 79 6.68 10.70 2.64
N TRP A 80 6.55 10.28 3.90
CA TRP A 80 5.53 10.78 4.84
C TRP A 80 6.03 10.79 6.30
N SER A 81 5.28 11.45 7.18
CA SER A 81 5.57 11.46 8.63
C SER A 81 5.32 10.09 9.28
N THR A 82 6.29 9.62 10.07
CA THR A 82 6.25 8.32 10.78
C THR A 82 5.54 8.37 12.13
N THR A 83 4.68 9.37 12.35
CA THR A 83 3.87 9.47 13.58
C THR A 83 2.68 8.50 13.62
N ARG A 84 2.45 7.75 12.52
CA ARG A 84 1.41 6.73 12.40
C ARG A 84 1.98 5.50 11.70
N PHE A 85 1.40 4.34 12.03
CA PHE A 85 1.88 3.04 11.57
C PHE A 85 0.75 2.21 10.94
N PRO A 86 1.09 1.29 10.02
CA PRO A 86 0.13 0.36 9.42
C PRO A 86 -0.50 -0.56 10.47
N PHE A 87 -1.68 -1.08 10.15
CA PHE A 87 -2.26 -2.19 10.89
C PHE A 87 -1.42 -3.46 10.74
N CYS A 88 -1.49 -4.32 11.75
CA CYS A 88 -1.14 -5.72 11.57
C CYS A 88 -2.14 -6.37 10.61
N PHE A 89 -1.67 -7.28 9.74
CA PHE A 89 -2.51 -7.84 8.68
C PHE A 89 -3.77 -8.53 9.22
N ASP A 90 -3.65 -9.28 10.32
CA ASP A 90 -4.78 -10.02 10.89
C ASP A 90 -5.86 -9.09 11.44
N GLU A 91 -5.45 -7.94 12.00
CA GLU A 91 -6.32 -6.92 12.57
C GLU A 91 -6.84 -5.91 11.54
N ALA A 92 -6.33 -5.90 10.30
CA ALA A 92 -6.66 -4.86 9.33
C ALA A 92 -8.12 -4.96 8.80
N PRO A 93 -8.81 -3.82 8.55
CA PRO A 93 -10.15 -3.81 7.96
C PRO A 93 -10.20 -4.49 6.58
N ILE A 94 -11.31 -5.17 6.28
CA ILE A 94 -11.49 -5.92 5.04
C ILE A 94 -12.05 -5.00 3.95
N ILE A 95 -11.20 -4.64 2.99
CA ILE A 95 -11.62 -3.93 1.76
C ILE A 95 -12.63 -4.79 1.01
N ILE A 96 -12.28 -6.06 0.72
CA ILE A 96 -13.22 -7.02 0.14
C ILE A 96 -12.67 -8.46 0.22
N ASN A 97 -13.56 -9.44 0.32
CA ASN A 97 -13.24 -10.85 0.04
C ASN A 97 -13.98 -11.35 -1.22
N ASN A 98 -13.69 -12.58 -1.66
CA ASN A 98 -14.35 -13.14 -2.85
C ASN A 98 -15.83 -13.51 -2.64
N ALA A 99 -16.30 -13.63 -1.40
CA ALA A 99 -17.74 -13.73 -1.09
C ALA A 99 -18.46 -12.36 -1.16
N GLY A 100 -17.71 -11.26 -1.32
CA GLY A 100 -18.25 -9.90 -1.38
C GLY A 100 -18.52 -9.28 -0.01
N TYR A 101 -18.07 -9.88 1.09
CA TYR A 101 -18.01 -9.24 2.41
C TYR A 101 -17.01 -8.08 2.36
N THR A 102 -17.36 -6.96 3.01
CA THR A 102 -16.59 -5.72 3.00
C THR A 102 -16.96 -4.86 4.21
N ASP A 103 -15.97 -4.17 4.77
CA ASP A 103 -16.18 -3.07 5.72
C ASP A 103 -16.37 -1.72 4.99
N PHE A 104 -16.33 -1.72 3.64
CA PHE A 104 -16.29 -0.57 2.74
C PHE A 104 -17.37 -0.66 1.63
N PRO A 105 -18.66 -0.52 1.98
CA PRO A 105 -19.76 -0.60 1.01
C PRO A 105 -19.63 0.36 -0.18
N GLU A 106 -19.11 1.58 -0.02
CA GLU A 106 -18.91 2.52 -1.13
C GLU A 106 -17.80 2.05 -2.07
N ILE A 107 -16.71 1.47 -1.56
CA ILE A 107 -15.70 0.82 -2.40
C ILE A 107 -16.33 -0.34 -3.19
N LYS A 108 -17.14 -1.20 -2.56
CA LYS A 108 -17.80 -2.33 -3.24
C LYS A 108 -18.71 -1.84 -4.37
N LYS A 109 -19.52 -0.81 -4.14
CA LYS A 109 -20.35 -0.17 -5.17
C LYS A 109 -19.48 0.35 -6.32
N PHE A 110 -18.41 1.06 -5.99
CA PHE A 110 -17.50 1.64 -6.97
C PHE A 110 -16.85 0.62 -7.90
N VAL A 111 -16.42 -0.53 -7.36
CA VAL A 111 -15.75 -1.57 -8.16
C VAL A 111 -16.71 -2.54 -8.83
N SER A 112 -18.01 -2.48 -8.55
CA SER A 112 -19.02 -3.42 -9.06
C SER A 112 -19.05 -3.47 -10.60
N LEU A 113 -18.84 -2.33 -11.25
CA LEU A 113 -18.84 -2.17 -12.71
C LEU A 113 -17.52 -2.58 -13.39
N VAL A 114 -16.51 -2.98 -12.61
CA VAL A 114 -15.22 -3.38 -13.17
C VAL A 114 -15.33 -4.77 -13.81
N ASP A 115 -14.83 -4.91 -15.03
CA ASP A 115 -14.85 -6.17 -15.79
C ASP A 115 -13.84 -7.20 -15.26
N ARG A 116 -14.24 -7.89 -14.19
CA ARG A 116 -13.54 -9.03 -13.58
C ARG A 116 -14.57 -9.96 -12.95
N SER A 117 -14.28 -11.27 -12.97
CA SER A 117 -15.16 -12.32 -12.43
C SER A 117 -15.17 -12.41 -10.91
N THR A 118 -14.12 -11.94 -10.22
CA THR A 118 -14.01 -12.00 -8.75
C THR A 118 -13.96 -10.62 -8.12
N TRP A 119 -14.52 -10.48 -6.92
CA TRP A 119 -14.51 -9.20 -6.18
C TRP A 119 -13.09 -8.69 -5.89
N MET A 120 -12.19 -9.58 -5.45
CA MET A 120 -10.78 -9.20 -5.24
C MET A 120 -10.11 -8.79 -6.56
N GLY A 121 -10.48 -9.44 -7.68
CA GLY A 121 -10.06 -9.06 -9.03
C GLY A 121 -10.53 -7.67 -9.41
N LYS A 122 -11.81 -7.34 -9.16
CA LYS A 122 -12.40 -6.01 -9.41
C LYS A 122 -11.64 -4.91 -8.65
N VAL A 123 -11.42 -5.08 -7.34
CA VAL A 123 -10.64 -4.14 -6.51
C VAL A 123 -9.21 -3.99 -7.03
N SER A 124 -8.54 -5.12 -7.32
CA SER A 124 -7.16 -5.09 -7.84
C SER A 124 -7.08 -4.32 -9.16
N SER A 125 -8.03 -4.54 -10.06
CA SER A 125 -8.08 -3.89 -11.36
C SER A 125 -8.39 -2.39 -11.25
N ALA A 126 -9.28 -1.99 -10.33
CA ALA A 126 -9.66 -0.61 -10.11
C ALA A 126 -8.53 0.26 -9.51
N PHE A 127 -7.73 -0.30 -8.59
CA PHE A 127 -6.84 0.49 -7.74
C PHE A 127 -5.34 0.22 -7.91
N ARG A 128 -4.92 -0.84 -8.61
CA ARG A 128 -3.49 -1.19 -8.70
C ARG A 128 -2.61 -0.07 -9.25
N THR A 129 -3.12 0.72 -10.18
CA THR A 129 -2.39 1.80 -10.87
C THR A 129 -3.14 3.13 -10.85
N ARG A 130 -4.17 3.26 -10.02
CA ARG A 130 -4.98 4.47 -9.97
C ARG A 130 -4.17 5.63 -9.40
N VAL A 131 -4.16 6.73 -10.15
CA VAL A 131 -3.60 8.03 -9.73
C VAL A 131 -4.65 9.13 -9.67
N LYS A 132 -5.86 8.85 -10.17
CA LYS A 132 -6.98 9.78 -10.12
C LYS A 132 -7.55 9.85 -8.69
N PRO A 133 -7.94 11.04 -8.20
CA PRO A 133 -8.63 11.18 -6.92
C PRO A 133 -9.83 10.24 -6.79
N LEU A 134 -10.10 9.78 -5.58
CA LEU A 134 -11.29 8.98 -5.29
C LEU A 134 -12.52 9.89 -5.16
N PRO A 135 -13.73 9.41 -5.51
CA PRO A 135 -14.97 10.10 -5.17
C PRO A 135 -15.03 10.42 -3.67
N LEU A 136 -15.59 11.57 -3.31
CA LEU A 136 -15.63 12.07 -1.92
C LEU A 136 -16.21 11.03 -0.94
N LYS A 137 -17.30 10.37 -1.31
CA LYS A 137 -17.92 9.31 -0.48
C LYS A 137 -16.96 8.17 -0.11
N ILE A 138 -16.08 7.78 -1.02
CA ILE A 138 -15.08 6.75 -0.74
C ILE A 138 -13.98 7.29 0.19
N VAL A 139 -13.61 8.57 0.04
CA VAL A 139 -12.62 9.21 0.92
C VAL A 139 -13.15 9.34 2.35
N GLU A 140 -14.42 9.71 2.49
CA GLU A 140 -15.12 9.79 3.78
C GLU A 140 -15.19 8.41 4.43
N GLU A 141 -15.63 7.37 3.70
CA GLU A 141 -15.67 5.99 4.19
C GLU A 141 -14.29 5.47 4.61
N LEU A 142 -13.26 5.71 3.78
CA LEU A 142 -11.88 5.33 4.11
C LEU A 142 -11.41 6.00 5.40
N SER A 143 -11.69 7.30 5.55
CA SER A 143 -11.30 8.06 6.74
C SER A 143 -12.07 7.58 7.97
N GLU A 144 -13.37 7.35 7.85
CA GLU A 144 -14.22 6.87 8.93
C GLU A 144 -13.75 5.50 9.44
N VAL A 145 -13.58 4.54 8.53
CA VAL A 145 -13.16 3.18 8.89
C VAL A 145 -11.75 3.19 9.47
N TYR A 146 -10.82 3.96 8.86
CA TYR A 146 -9.43 3.99 9.28
C TYR A 146 -9.22 4.68 10.62
N TYR A 147 -9.90 5.82 10.88
CA TYR A 147 -9.69 6.60 12.10
C TYR A 147 -10.62 6.21 13.25
N TYR A 148 -11.89 5.92 12.96
CA TYR A 148 -12.89 5.72 14.00
C TYR A 148 -13.17 4.25 14.27
N ARG A 149 -13.46 3.48 13.22
CA ARG A 149 -13.83 2.05 13.38
C ARG A 149 -12.64 1.12 13.64
N SER A 150 -11.43 1.65 13.49
CA SER A 150 -10.18 0.94 13.74
C SER A 150 -9.50 1.35 15.05
N SER A 151 -10.15 2.19 15.86
CA SER A 151 -9.70 2.48 17.23
C SER A 151 -9.59 1.17 18.02
N GLY A 152 -8.43 0.94 18.63
CA GLY A 152 -8.13 -0.30 19.37
C GLY A 152 -7.56 -1.45 18.53
N ARG A 153 -7.49 -1.34 17.20
CA ARG A 153 -6.80 -2.35 16.36
C ARG A 153 -5.28 -2.21 16.48
N ARG A 154 -4.58 -3.34 16.40
CA ARG A 154 -3.12 -3.36 16.54
C ARG A 154 -2.44 -2.73 15.32
N THR A 155 -1.58 -1.74 15.56
CA THR A 155 -0.66 -1.17 14.57
C THR A 155 0.76 -1.64 14.81
N THR A 156 1.61 -1.56 13.79
CA THR A 156 2.98 -2.08 13.87
C THR A 156 3.98 -1.30 13.06
N ILE A 157 5.18 -1.13 13.63
CA ILE A 157 6.35 -0.67 12.88
C ILE A 157 6.99 -1.82 12.09
N ASN A 158 6.72 -3.08 12.47
CA ASN A 158 7.36 -4.23 11.86
C ASN A 158 6.67 -4.57 10.52
N TYR A 159 7.38 -4.36 9.42
CA TYR A 159 6.90 -4.73 8.09
C TYR A 159 6.35 -6.16 7.97
N LEU A 160 6.95 -7.12 8.66
CA LEU A 160 6.53 -8.53 8.56
C LEU A 160 5.11 -8.76 9.10
N GLU A 161 4.71 -8.02 10.13
CA GLU A 161 3.37 -8.11 10.69
C GLU A 161 2.30 -7.47 9.78
N THR A 162 2.72 -6.72 8.75
CA THR A 162 1.82 -6.15 7.74
C THR A 162 1.57 -7.11 6.57
N LEU A 163 2.25 -8.25 6.55
CA LEU A 163 2.17 -9.22 5.46
C LEU A 163 1.09 -10.28 5.73
N PRO A 164 0.43 -10.78 4.68
CA PRO A 164 -0.55 -11.86 4.79
C PRO A 164 0.09 -13.23 5.04
N TYR A 165 1.39 -13.34 4.77
CA TYR A 165 2.23 -14.51 4.99
C TYR A 165 3.68 -14.09 4.85
N LEU A 166 4.58 -14.79 5.55
CA LEU A 166 6.00 -14.48 5.52
C LEU A 166 6.60 -14.76 4.12
N PRO A 167 7.51 -13.89 3.64
CA PRO A 167 8.28 -14.15 2.42
C PRO A 167 9.33 -15.23 2.68
N ASN A 168 9.78 -15.90 1.61
CA ASN A 168 10.83 -16.93 1.70
C ASN A 168 12.17 -16.38 2.21
N LYS A 169 12.43 -15.09 2.01
CA LYS A 169 13.61 -14.38 2.49
C LYS A 169 13.20 -13.13 3.23
N ILE A 170 13.55 -13.06 4.50
CA ILE A 170 13.26 -11.92 5.37
C ILE A 170 14.48 -11.01 5.39
N ASN A 171 14.26 -9.73 5.14
CA ASN A 171 15.27 -8.71 5.36
C ASN A 171 15.17 -8.21 6.81
N ILE A 172 16.13 -8.60 7.64
CA ILE A 172 16.25 -8.15 9.03
C ILE A 172 16.94 -6.78 9.15
N ASN A 173 17.81 -6.41 8.21
CA ASN A 173 18.55 -5.13 8.20
C ASN A 173 17.87 -4.09 7.33
N ARG A 174 16.59 -3.79 7.62
CA ARG A 174 15.76 -2.91 6.78
C ARG A 174 16.33 -1.49 6.67
N LYS A 175 16.92 -0.96 7.74
CA LYS A 175 17.56 0.38 7.75
C LYS A 175 18.74 0.46 6.79
N GLU A 176 19.64 -0.51 6.87
CA GLU A 176 20.81 -0.58 6.00
C GLU A 176 20.40 -0.65 4.53
N ILE A 177 19.42 -1.51 4.21
CA ILE A 177 18.92 -1.63 2.83
C ILE A 177 18.18 -0.37 2.36
N TYR A 178 17.41 0.27 3.23
CA TYR A 178 16.80 1.57 2.93
C TYR A 178 17.88 2.60 2.52
N GLU A 179 18.93 2.75 3.32
CA GLU A 179 20.02 3.68 3.04
C GLU A 179 20.77 3.34 1.76
N ILE A 180 21.08 2.06 1.52
CA ILE A 180 21.74 1.60 0.28
C ILE A 180 20.89 1.92 -0.94
N LEU A 181 19.59 1.61 -0.91
CA LEU A 181 18.69 1.87 -2.02
C LEU A 181 18.57 3.36 -2.31
N ARG A 182 18.44 4.19 -1.27
CA ARG A 182 18.34 5.65 -1.42
C ARG A 182 19.62 6.27 -1.98
N ARG A 183 20.81 5.82 -1.53
CA ARG A 183 22.10 6.24 -2.10
C ARG A 183 22.22 5.85 -3.58
N ARG A 184 21.89 4.60 -3.92
CA ARG A 184 21.91 4.11 -5.32
C ARG A 184 20.91 4.83 -6.23
N ALA A 185 19.76 5.24 -5.70
CA ALA A 185 18.78 5.98 -6.47
C ALA A 185 19.28 7.39 -6.87
N ASN A 186 20.13 8.00 -6.04
CA ASN A 186 20.72 9.32 -6.28
C ASN A 186 21.90 9.32 -7.26
N GLN A 187 22.53 8.15 -7.49
CA GLN A 187 23.64 7.96 -8.44
C GLN A 187 23.14 7.70 -9.85
#